data_AF-A0A958C250-F1
#
_entry.id   AF-A0A958C250-F1
#
_cell.length_a   1.000
_cell.length_b   1.000
_cell.length_c   1.000
_cell.angle_alpha   90.00
_cell.angle_beta   90.00
_cell.angle_gamma   90.00
#
_symmetry.space_group_name_H-M   'P 1'
#
loop_
_entity.id
_entity.type
_entity.pdbx_description
1 polymer ?
#
loop_
_entity_poly.entity_id
_entity_poly.type
_entity_poly.pdbx_seq_one_letter_code
_entity_poly.pdbx_strand_id
1 'polypeptide(L)'
;AEQRVQGTVQIWAEPFVFLRVPKIFNLRTDPFERADITSNTYYDWMIDRVYLTYAAQYLVREFLATFQEFPPRMKPASFTVDDILKKMEQSFDY
;
A
#
# COMPACT_ATOMS: atom_id res chain seq x y z
N ALA A 1 2.23 -0.93 -0.89
CA ALA A 1 3.49 -1.10 -1.63
C ALA A 1 3.89 0.26 -2.20
N GLU A 2 5.17 0.59 -2.22
CA GLU A 2 5.71 1.90 -2.56
C GLU A 2 6.16 1.96 -4.01
N GLN A 3 5.78 3.01 -4.73
CA GLN A 3 6.30 3.32 -6.07
C GLN A 3 7.52 4.24 -5.93
N ARG A 4 8.69 3.77 -6.36
CA ARG A 4 9.96 4.52 -6.21
C ARG A 4 10.24 5.45 -7.38
N VAL A 5 9.82 5.08 -8.58
CA VAL A 5 10.03 5.89 -9.78
C VAL A 5 8.95 6.96 -9.87
N GLN A 6 9.35 8.18 -10.23
CA GLN A 6 8.44 9.28 -10.48
C GLN A 6 8.53 9.70 -11.96
N GLY A 7 7.38 9.94 -12.59
CA GLY A 7 7.27 10.34 -13.99
C GLY A 7 7.49 9.22 -15.02
N THR A 8 7.26 9.56 -16.29
CA THR A 8 7.44 8.70 -17.48
C THR A 8 6.65 7.37 -17.47
N VAL A 9 6.79 6.60 -18.54
CA VAL A 9 6.24 5.24 -18.63
C VAL A 9 6.98 4.25 -17.73
N GLN A 10 8.19 4.58 -17.25
CA GLN A 10 8.96 3.69 -16.39
C GLN A 10 8.23 3.34 -15.09
N ILE A 11 7.36 4.22 -14.57
CA ILE A 11 6.46 3.92 -13.43
C ILE A 11 5.71 2.59 -13.62
N TRP A 12 5.30 2.28 -14.85
CA TRP A 12 4.51 1.08 -15.14
C TRP A 12 5.37 -0.18 -15.27
N ALA A 13 6.67 -0.02 -15.54
CA ALA A 13 7.62 -1.13 -15.61
C ALA A 13 8.26 -1.42 -14.25
N GLU A 14 8.36 -0.43 -13.37
CA GLU A 14 9.02 -0.55 -12.07
C GLU A 14 8.17 -1.38 -11.09
N PRO A 15 8.75 -2.40 -10.44
CA PRO A 15 8.06 -3.17 -9.41
C PRO A 15 7.83 -2.33 -8.14
N PHE A 16 6.68 -2.53 -7.50
CA PHE A 16 6.42 -1.91 -6.20
C PHE A 16 7.30 -2.52 -5.10
N VAL A 17 7.76 -1.68 -4.17
CA VAL A 17 8.58 -2.09 -3.02
C VAL A 17 7.74 -2.15 -1.75
N PHE A 18 7.76 -3.26 -1.03
CA PHE A 18 7.07 -3.36 0.26
C PHE A 18 7.93 -2.78 1.38
N LEU A 19 7.45 -1.70 2.00
CA LEU A 19 8.10 -1.08 3.14
C LEU A 19 7.73 -1.80 4.44
N ARG A 20 8.66 -1.85 5.39
CA ARG A 20 8.40 -2.38 6.75
C ARG A 20 7.67 -1.37 7.64
N VAL A 21 7.81 -0.08 7.33
CA VAL A 21 7.20 1.02 8.06
C VAL A 21 6.17 1.67 7.14
N PRO A 22 4.94 1.94 7.62
CA PRO A 22 3.96 2.67 6.84
C PRO A 22 4.40 4.12 6.66
N LYS A 23 4.16 4.70 5.49
CA LYS A 23 4.30 6.14 5.30
C LYS A 23 3.10 6.87 5.89
N ILE A 24 3.35 7.95 6.61
CA ILE A 24 2.33 8.78 7.25
C ILE A 24 2.54 10.21 6.78
N PHE A 25 1.48 10.86 6.33
CA PHE A 25 1.53 12.26 5.90
C PHE A 25 0.52 13.08 6.68
N ASN A 26 0.87 14.35 6.92
CA ASN A 26 -0.07 15.32 7.43
C ASN A 26 -0.65 16.12 6.27
N LEU A 27 -1.80 15.70 5.76
CA LEU A 27 -2.44 16.33 4.61
C LEU A 27 -2.84 17.79 4.82
N ARG A 28 -2.93 18.28 6.08
CA ARG A 28 -3.19 19.71 6.34
C ARG A 28 -1.97 20.57 6.08
N THR A 29 -0.78 20.07 6.40
CA THR A 29 0.49 20.80 6.25
C THR A 29 1.19 20.46 4.94
N ASP A 30 1.01 19.23 4.46
CA ASP A 30 1.56 18.70 3.21
C ASP A 30 0.45 18.09 2.35
N PRO A 31 -0.38 18.91 1.68
CA PRO A 31 -1.50 18.44 0.87
C PRO A 31 -1.08 17.60 -0.34
N PHE A 32 0.19 17.69 -0.75
CA PHE A 32 0.73 17.01 -1.93
C PHE A 32 1.64 15.84 -1.58
N GLU A 33 1.74 15.46 -0.30
CA GLU A 33 2.50 14.29 0.17
C GLU A 33 3.98 14.34 -0.26
N ARG A 34 4.61 15.51 -0.20
CA ARG A 34 6.00 15.75 -0.61
C ARG A 34 6.99 15.85 0.54
N ALA A 35 6.55 15.67 1.78
CA ALA A 35 7.39 15.86 2.96
C ALA A 35 8.56 14.86 3.01
N ASP A 36 8.42 13.67 2.45
CA ASP A 36 9.48 12.65 2.39
C ASP A 36 10.60 12.99 1.39
N ILE A 37 10.35 13.93 0.46
CA ILE A 37 11.32 14.40 -0.54
C ILE A 37 11.90 15.77 -0.13
N THR A 38 11.06 16.66 0.40
CA THR A 38 11.38 18.09 0.54
C THR A 38 11.75 18.51 1.96
N SER A 39 11.42 17.72 2.98
CA SER A 39 11.63 18.08 4.38
C SER A 39 12.79 17.32 5.02
N ASN A 40 13.68 18.08 5.67
CA ASN A 40 14.81 17.51 6.42
C ASN A 40 14.39 16.93 7.79
N THR A 41 13.21 17.29 8.30
CA THR A 41 12.72 16.91 9.64
C THR A 41 11.48 16.02 9.59
N TYR A 42 11.14 15.49 8.41
CA TYR A 42 9.97 14.63 8.23
C TYR A 42 10.04 13.38 9.12
N TYR A 43 11.20 12.72 9.19
CA TYR A 43 11.35 11.51 9.97
C TYR A 43 11.28 11.77 11.48
N ASP A 44 11.81 12.88 11.97
CA ASP A 44 11.65 13.28 13.38
C ASP A 44 10.16 13.48 13.72
N TRP A 45 9.45 14.24 12.87
CA TRP A 45 8.01 14.46 13.01
C TRP A 45 7.19 13.16 12.99
N MET A 46 7.56 12.22 12.11
CA MET A 46 6.93 10.91 11.96
C MET A 46 7.16 10.03 13.20
N ILE A 47 8.39 9.99 13.71
CA ILE A 47 8.77 9.17 14.89
C ILE A 47 8.05 9.67 16.14
N ASP A 48 7.99 10.98 16.35
CA ASP A 48 7.22 11.60 17.45
C ASP A 48 5.74 11.19 17.45
N ARG A 49 5.22 10.79 16.28
CA ARG A 49 3.82 10.45 16.03
C ARG A 49 3.62 8.99 15.65
N VAL A 50 4.60 8.12 15.92
CA VAL A 50 4.49 6.69 15.60
C VAL A 50 3.27 6.04 16.25
N TYR A 51 2.80 6.54 17.40
CA TYR A 51 1.58 6.08 18.07
C TYR A 51 0.33 6.15 17.16
N LEU A 52 0.29 7.05 16.18
CA LEU A 52 -0.81 7.13 15.20
C LEU A 52 -0.89 5.87 14.33
N THR A 53 0.23 5.20 14.04
CA THR A 53 0.21 3.95 13.26
C THR A 53 -0.50 2.83 14.01
N TYR A 54 -0.29 2.72 15.32
CA TYR A 54 -0.98 1.75 16.16
C TYR A 54 -2.49 2.03 16.24
N ALA A 55 -2.88 3.30 16.36
CA ALA A 55 -4.30 3.68 16.31
C ALA A 55 -4.94 3.36 14.95
N ALA A 56 -4.23 3.63 13.84
CA ALA A 56 -4.70 3.30 12.50
C ALA A 56 -4.90 1.79 12.30
N GLN A 57 -4.03 0.95 12.88
CA GLN A 57 -4.19 -0.52 12.83
C GLN A 57 -5.52 -0.97 13.42
N TYR A 58 -5.98 -0.36 14.52
CA TYR A 58 -7.27 -0.69 15.12
C TYR A 58 -8.44 -0.32 14.19
N LEU A 59 -8.43 0.88 13.62
CA LEU A 59 -9.48 1.35 12.70
C LEU A 59 -9.55 0.50 11.42
N VAL A 60 -8.39 0.17 10.85
CA VAL A 60 -8.31 -0.70 9.66
C VAL A 60 -8.82 -2.10 10.00
N ARG A 61 -8.51 -2.64 11.19
CA ARG A 61 -9.03 -3.94 11.64
C ARG A 61 -10.56 -3.94 11.72
N GLU A 62 -11.15 -2.91 12.29
CA GLU A 62 -12.62 -2.76 12.39
C GLU A 62 -13.24 -2.69 10.98
N PHE A 63 -12.66 -1.89 10.09
CA PHE A 63 -13.10 -1.83 8.69
C PHE A 63 -12.98 -3.19 7.98
N LEU A 64 -11.87 -3.90 8.14
CA LEU A 64 -11.69 -5.23 7.55
C LEU A 64 -12.68 -6.27 8.09
N ALA A 65 -13.17 -6.12 9.33
CA ALA A 65 -14.20 -6.99 9.87
C ALA A 65 -15.52 -6.86 9.08
N THR A 66 -15.82 -5.68 8.53
CA THR A 66 -17.02 -5.46 7.71
C THR A 66 -17.04 -6.29 6.42
N PHE A 67 -15.88 -6.74 5.93
CA PHE A 67 -15.80 -7.58 4.73
C PHE A 67 -16.36 -8.99 4.93
N GLN A 68 -16.63 -9.41 6.18
CA GLN A 68 -17.39 -10.64 6.44
C GLN A 68 -18.85 -10.49 6.00
N GLU A 69 -19.44 -9.33 6.25
CA GLU A 69 -20.82 -9.02 5.86
C GLU A 69 -20.91 -8.53 4.41
N PHE A 70 -19.93 -7.74 3.97
CA PHE A 70 -19.85 -7.15 2.64
C PHE A 70 -18.60 -7.63 1.89
N PRO A 71 -18.61 -8.87 1.35
CA PRO A 71 -17.44 -9.41 0.69
C PRO A 71 -17.08 -8.60 -0.58
N PRO A 72 -15.78 -8.40 -0.86
CA PRO A 72 -15.35 -7.70 -2.06
C PRO A 72 -15.83 -8.41 -3.32
N ARG A 73 -16.60 -7.70 -4.15
CA ARG A 73 -17.24 -8.27 -5.35
C ARG A 73 -16.28 -8.48 -6.53
N MET A 74 -15.11 -7.83 -6.48
CA MET A 74 -14.06 -7.95 -7.49
C MET A 74 -12.81 -8.49 -6.82
N LYS A 75 -12.27 -9.60 -7.35
CA LYS A 75 -10.95 -10.08 -6.93
C LYS A 75 -9.91 -9.00 -7.27
N PRO A 76 -8.96 -8.69 -6.37
CA PRO A 76 -7.92 -7.73 -6.69
C PRO A 76 -7.21 -8.17 -7.96
N ALA A 77 -6.91 -7.20 -8.84
CA ALA A 77 -6.16 -7.46 -10.05
C ALA A 77 -4.75 -7.92 -9.63
N SER A 78 -4.54 -9.24 -9.66
CA SER A 78 -3.24 -9.83 -9.39
C SER A 78 -2.64 -10.28 -10.72
N PHE A 79 -1.53 -9.64 -11.08
CA PHE A 79 -0.72 -9.96 -12.26
C PHE A 79 0.54 -10.74 -11.86
N THR A 80 0.55 -11.37 -10.68
CA THR A 80 1.71 -12.15 -10.23
C THR A 80 1.82 -13.45 -11.01
N VAL A 81 3.06 -13.86 -11.30
CA VAL A 81 3.37 -15.12 -12.00
C VAL A 81 2.75 -16.32 -11.28
N ASP A 82 2.73 -16.32 -9.94
CA ASP A 82 2.10 -17.37 -9.13
C ASP A 82 0.60 -17.53 -9.39
N ASP A 83 -0.10 -16.44 -9.71
CA ASP A 83 -1.54 -16.50 -10.01
C ASP A 83 -1.80 -16.91 -11.47
N ILE A 84 -0.85 -16.64 -12.37
CA ILE A 84 -0.86 -17.19 -13.73
C ILE A 84 -0.58 -18.68 -13.69
N LEU A 85 0.41 -19.13 -12.92
CA LEU A 85 0.74 -20.54 -12.70
C LEU A 85 -0.45 -21.30 -12.09
N LYS A 86 -1.08 -20.77 -11.03
CA LYS A 86 -2.30 -21.37 -10.46
C LYS A 86 -3.44 -21.47 -11.46
N LYS A 87 -3.64 -20.45 -12.31
CA LYS A 87 -4.66 -20.51 -13.38
C LYS A 87 -4.30 -21.55 -14.46
N MET A 88 -3.02 -21.72 -14.75
CA MET A 88 -2.52 -22.70 -15.72
C MET A 88 -2.67 -24.13 -15.17
N GLU A 89 -2.28 -24.38 -13.92
CA GLU A 89 -2.47 -25.65 -13.22
C GLU A 89 -3.95 -26.06 -13.20
N GLN A 90 -4.85 -25.14 -12.82
CA GLN A 90 -6.30 -25.39 -12.87
C GLN A 90 -6.85 -25.69 -14.27
N SER A 91 -6.18 -25.23 -15.33
CA SER A 91 -6.58 -25.53 -16.71
C SER A 91 -6.08 -26.90 -17.21
N PHE A 92 -5.03 -27.44 -16.59
CA PHE A 92 -4.47 -28.75 -16.92
C PHE A 92 -5.11 -29.92 -16.14
N ASP A 93 -5.75 -29.64 -15.00
CA ASP A 93 -6.44 -30.64 -14.16
C ASP A 93 -7.87 -31.01 -14.66
N TYR A 94 -8.12 -30.95 -15.97
CA TYR A 94 -9.34 -31.45 -16.62
C TYR A 94 -9.17 -32.83 -17.24
#